data_AF-A0A2N3KY08-F1
#
_entry.id   AF-A0A2N3KY08-F1
#
_cell.length_a   1.000
_cell.length_b   1.000
_cell.length_c   1.000
_cell.angle_alpha   90.00
_cell.angle_beta   90.00
_cell.angle_gamma   90.00
#
_symmetry.space_group_name_H-M   'P 1'
#
loop_
_entity.id
_entity.type
_entity.pdbx_description
1 polymer ?
#
loop_
_entity_poly.entity_id
_entity_poly.type
_entity_poly.pdbx_seq_one_letter_code
_entity_poly.pdbx_strand_id
1 'polypeptide(L)'
;MGFDWAADFLDFQQVFDVYVAGFPQYGPHEKAVADYQENAGAVWAGNTGTKPGEPLFLVGNSVLILLDGHQRLTPEQKKVRKGLAAKWKMLRASVHAANREAIEGPSLWSGVAKIE
;
A
#
# COMPACT_ATOMS: atom_id res chain seq x y z
N MET A 1 3.13 -21.28 3.01
CA MET A 1 4.12 -20.22 2.76
C MET A 1 3.51 -18.94 3.29
N GLY A 2 4.15 -18.32 4.27
CA GLY A 2 3.65 -17.09 4.90
C GLY A 2 3.72 -15.93 3.92
N PHE A 3 2.77 -15.01 4.03
CA PHE A 3 2.78 -13.75 3.31
C PHE A 3 3.95 -12.89 3.84
N ASP A 4 4.93 -12.57 2.98
CA ASP A 4 6.05 -11.69 3.33
C ASP A 4 5.78 -10.31 2.79
N TRP A 5 5.19 -9.48 3.65
CA TRP A 5 4.74 -8.15 3.30
C TRP A 5 5.87 -7.28 2.70
N ALA A 6 7.09 -7.38 3.24
CA ALA A 6 8.20 -6.52 2.80
C ALA A 6 8.70 -6.92 1.41
N ALA A 7 8.80 -8.23 1.14
CA ALA A 7 9.14 -8.74 -0.18
C ALA A 7 8.05 -8.42 -1.22
N ASP A 8 6.78 -8.64 -0.88
CA ASP A 8 5.65 -8.34 -1.77
C ASP A 8 5.52 -6.83 -2.04
N PHE A 9 5.81 -5.98 -1.05
CA PHE A 9 5.82 -4.53 -1.24
C PHE A 9 6.98 -4.08 -2.12
N LEU A 10 8.17 -4.67 -1.95
CA LEU A 10 9.33 -4.36 -2.80
C LEU A 10 9.07 -4.74 -4.27
N ASP A 11 8.47 -5.91 -4.52
CA ASP A 11 8.06 -6.35 -5.85
C ASP A 11 7.00 -5.44 -6.49
N PHE A 12 6.09 -4.89 -5.67
CA PHE A 12 5.16 -3.86 -6.11
C PHE A 12 5.91 -2.56 -6.45
N GLN A 13 6.78 -2.11 -5.55
CA GLN A 13 7.54 -0.86 -5.65
C GLN A 13 8.37 -0.81 -6.92
N GLN A 14 9.10 -1.88 -7.27
CA GLN A 14 9.93 -1.93 -8.48
C GLN A 14 9.13 -1.67 -9.77
N VAL A 15 7.90 -2.19 -9.85
CA VAL A 15 7.02 -1.97 -11.01
C VAL A 15 6.35 -0.59 -10.93
N PHE A 16 5.98 -0.17 -9.73
CA PHE A 16 5.29 1.10 -9.51
C PHE A 16 6.22 2.30 -9.70
N ASP A 17 7.51 2.22 -9.36
CA ASP A 17 8.51 3.26 -9.61
C ASP A 17 8.65 3.57 -11.10
N VAL A 18 8.70 2.53 -11.94
CA VAL A 18 8.72 2.69 -13.41
C VAL A 18 7.41 3.30 -13.92
N TYR A 19 6.28 2.93 -13.31
CA TYR A 19 4.98 3.51 -13.64
C TYR A 19 4.92 5.01 -13.29
N VAL A 20 5.44 5.39 -12.11
CA VAL A 20 5.49 6.77 -11.60
C VAL A 20 6.44 7.64 -12.42
N ALA A 21 7.57 7.09 -12.88
CA ALA A 21 8.52 7.81 -13.73
C ALA A 21 7.92 8.27 -15.08
N GLY A 22 6.81 7.67 -15.51
CA GLY A 22 6.08 8.07 -16.72
C GLY A 22 5.19 9.30 -16.55
N PHE A 23 5.02 9.83 -15.33
CA PHE A 23 4.23 11.04 -15.09
C PHE A 23 5.07 12.30 -15.35
N PRO A 24 4.46 13.38 -15.88
CA PRO A 24 5.18 14.64 -16.10
C PRO A 24 5.61 15.27 -14.77
N GLN A 25 6.59 16.18 -14.78
CA GLN A 25 7.08 16.79 -13.53
C GLN A 25 6.01 17.61 -12.79
N TYR A 26 5.11 18.25 -13.52
CA TYR A 26 4.09 19.14 -12.96
C TYR A 26 2.69 18.65 -13.32
N GLY A 27 1.74 18.85 -12.41
CA GLY A 27 0.33 18.57 -12.64
C GLY A 27 -0.41 18.07 -11.40
N PRO A 28 -1.67 17.64 -11.55
CA PRO A 28 -2.51 17.24 -10.42
C PRO A 28 -2.02 15.99 -9.66
N HIS A 29 -1.07 15.22 -10.22
CA HIS A 29 -0.41 14.08 -9.55
C HIS A 29 0.79 14.47 -8.71
N GLU A 30 1.32 15.70 -8.82
CA GLU A 30 2.62 16.07 -8.23
C GLU A 30 2.70 15.73 -6.74
N LYS A 31 1.66 16.10 -5.99
CA LYS A 31 1.56 15.75 -4.56
C LYS A 31 1.56 14.24 -4.33
N ALA A 32 0.83 13.47 -5.14
CA ALA A 32 0.77 12.01 -5.00
C ALA A 32 2.12 11.34 -5.33
N VAL A 33 2.85 11.87 -6.32
CA VAL A 33 4.21 11.39 -6.62
C VAL A 33 5.16 11.70 -5.46
N ALA A 34 5.15 12.93 -4.95
CA ALA A 34 5.98 13.34 -3.82
C ALA A 34 5.67 12.52 -2.55
N ASP A 35 4.39 12.45 -2.15
CA ASP A 35 3.93 11.68 -1.00
C ASP A 35 4.37 10.20 -1.11
N TYR A 36 4.26 9.61 -2.30
CA TYR A 36 4.73 8.24 -2.54
C TYR A 36 6.25 8.13 -2.36
N GLN A 37 7.04 8.97 -3.03
CA GLN A 37 8.50 8.88 -3.02
C GLN A 37 9.09 9.13 -1.62
N GLU A 38 8.51 10.06 -0.86
CA GLU A 38 8.97 10.39 0.49
C GLU A 38 8.65 9.28 1.52
N ASN A 39 7.57 8.51 1.30
CA ASN A 39 7.05 7.58 2.31
C ASN A 39 7.25 6.10 1.96
N ALA A 40 7.51 5.75 0.69
CA ALA A 40 7.66 4.35 0.25
C ALA A 40 8.72 3.59 1.04
N GLY A 41 9.86 4.22 1.36
CA GLY A 41 10.92 3.60 2.15
C GLY A 41 10.51 3.28 3.59
N ALA A 42 9.72 4.16 4.23
CA ALA A 42 9.19 3.91 5.57
C ALA A 42 8.16 2.77 5.57
N VAL A 43 7.33 2.73 4.52
CA VAL A 43 6.35 1.67 4.31
C VAL A 43 7.08 0.33 4.12
N TRP A 44 8.08 0.26 3.23
CA TRP A 44 8.94 -0.94 3.07
C TRP A 44 9.60 -1.39 4.37
N ALA A 45 10.06 -0.47 5.23
CA ALA A 45 10.64 -0.76 6.54
C ALA A 45 9.61 -1.28 7.58
N GLY A 46 8.35 -1.48 7.18
CA GLY A 46 7.30 -2.03 8.03
C GLY A 46 6.45 -0.97 8.74
N ASN A 47 6.55 0.32 8.38
CA ASN A 47 5.63 1.32 8.90
C ASN A 47 4.27 1.23 8.18
N THR A 48 3.44 0.32 8.69
CA THR A 48 2.10 0.04 8.15
C THR A 48 1.00 0.86 8.83
N GLY A 49 1.33 2.04 9.35
CA GLY A 49 0.36 2.94 9.96
C GLY A 49 -0.72 3.41 8.98
N THR A 50 -2.00 3.22 9.33
CA THR A 50 -3.15 3.51 8.47
C THR A 50 -3.90 4.80 8.81
N LYS A 51 -3.49 5.56 9.84
CA LYS A 51 -4.14 6.84 10.20
C LYS A 51 -3.72 7.96 9.24
N PRO A 52 -4.53 9.04 9.13
CA PRO A 52 -4.13 10.21 8.35
C PRO A 52 -2.75 10.74 8.78
N GLY A 53 -1.86 10.91 7.80
CA GLY A 53 -0.48 11.34 8.02
C GLY A 53 0.53 10.22 8.28
N GLU A 54 0.09 8.98 8.47
CA GLU A 54 1.00 7.83 8.61
C GLU A 54 1.48 7.36 7.21
N PRO A 55 2.70 6.78 7.10
CA PRO A 55 3.31 6.47 5.81
C PRO A 55 2.47 5.58 4.89
N LEU A 56 1.87 4.49 5.41
CA LEU A 56 1.06 3.60 4.57
C LEU A 56 -0.25 4.26 4.13
N PHE A 57 -0.82 5.16 4.94
CA PHE A 57 -1.96 5.97 4.52
C PHE A 57 -1.60 6.90 3.34
N LEU A 58 -0.46 7.61 3.45
CA LEU A 58 0.01 8.55 2.42
C LEU A 58 0.37 7.83 1.11
N VAL A 59 1.16 6.76 1.20
CA VAL A 59 1.46 5.88 0.05
C VAL A 59 0.18 5.30 -0.53
N GLY A 60 -0.73 4.85 0.33
CA GLY A 60 -1.96 4.22 -0.13
C GLY A 60 -2.92 5.15 -0.85
N ASN A 61 -3.00 6.42 -0.47
CA ASN A 61 -3.77 7.40 -1.23
C ASN A 61 -3.08 7.76 -2.54
N SER A 62 -1.75 7.92 -2.50
CA SER A 62 -0.95 8.23 -3.68
C SER A 62 -1.10 7.15 -4.76
N VAL A 63 -0.99 5.87 -4.39
CA VAL A 63 -1.19 4.75 -5.30
C VAL A 63 -2.59 4.78 -5.92
N LEU A 64 -3.64 5.06 -5.14
CA LEU A 64 -5.01 5.14 -5.68
C LEU A 64 -5.15 6.28 -6.68
N ILE A 65 -4.66 7.48 -6.35
CA ILE A 65 -4.73 8.66 -7.23
C ILE A 65 -3.98 8.42 -8.54
N LEU A 66 -2.76 7.88 -8.46
CA LEU A 66 -1.91 7.64 -9.63
C LEU A 66 -2.49 6.53 -10.52
N LEU A 67 -3.14 5.53 -9.92
CA LEU A 67 -3.83 4.45 -10.64
C LEU A 67 -5.26 4.81 -11.06
N ASP A 68 -5.83 5.95 -10.66
CA ASP A 68 -7.23 6.33 -10.96
C ASP A 68 -7.44 6.59 -12.47
N GLY A 69 -6.36 6.87 -13.19
CA GLY A 69 -6.35 6.91 -14.66
C GLY A 69 -7.12 8.08 -15.26
N HIS A 70 -7.49 9.07 -14.45
CA HIS A 70 -7.93 10.39 -14.92
C HIS A 70 -6.81 11.16 -15.66
N GLN A 71 -5.58 10.68 -15.57
CA GLN A 71 -4.43 11.25 -16.27
C GLN A 71 -4.17 10.56 -17.60
N ARG A 72 -3.56 11.28 -18.55
CA ARG A 72 -3.19 10.70 -19.86
C ARG A 72 -2.07 9.67 -19.68
N LEU A 73 -2.46 8.42 -19.47
CA LEU A 73 -1.53 7.30 -19.34
C LEU A 73 -0.91 6.92 -20.69
N THR A 74 0.39 6.58 -20.68
CA THR A 74 1.07 5.97 -21.82
C THR A 74 0.51 4.55 -22.08
N PRO A 75 0.69 3.98 -23.30
CA PRO A 75 0.30 2.60 -23.59
C PRO A 75 0.93 1.58 -22.62
N GLU A 76 2.18 1.80 -22.21
CA GLU A 76 2.93 0.96 -21.27
C GLU A 76 2.31 1.02 -19.88
N GLN A 77 2.00 2.22 -19.39
CA GLN A 77 1.30 2.44 -18.13
C GLN A 77 -0.07 1.75 -18.12
N LYS A 78 -0.83 1.82 -19.22
CA LYS A 78 -2.14 1.15 -19.34
C LYS A 78 -2.04 -0.38 -19.19
N LYS A 79 -0.99 -1.00 -19.74
CA LYS A 79 -0.76 -2.45 -19.65
C LYS A 79 -0.55 -2.92 -18.21
N VAL A 80 0.23 -2.16 -17.42
CA VAL A 80 0.59 -2.57 -16.06
C VAL A 80 -0.38 -2.10 -14.98
N ARG A 81 -1.17 -1.04 -15.24
CA ARG A 81 -2.11 -0.42 -14.29
C ARG A 81 -3.01 -1.43 -13.57
N LYS A 82 -3.64 -2.35 -14.32
CA LYS A 82 -4.58 -3.34 -13.74
C LYS A 82 -3.85 -4.30 -12.80
N GLY A 83 -2.65 -4.74 -13.16
CA GLY A 83 -1.82 -5.60 -12.33
C GLY A 83 -1.36 -4.89 -11.05
N LEU A 84 -0.93 -3.64 -11.16
CA LEU A 84 -0.55 -2.79 -10.02
C LEU A 84 -1.72 -2.59 -9.05
N ALA A 85 -2.92 -2.29 -9.56
CA ALA A 85 -4.11 -2.14 -8.72
C ALA A 85 -4.48 -3.44 -7.97
N ALA A 86 -4.35 -4.60 -8.63
CA ALA A 86 -4.61 -5.89 -8.00
C ALA A 86 -3.57 -6.22 -6.91
N LYS A 87 -2.28 -6.05 -7.21
CA LYS A 87 -1.19 -6.24 -6.22
C LYS A 87 -1.36 -5.32 -5.01
N TRP A 88 -1.65 -4.04 -5.26
CA TRP A 88 -1.89 -3.07 -4.19
C TRP A 88 -3.06 -3.47 -3.29
N LYS A 89 -4.15 -3.98 -3.87
CA LYS A 89 -5.31 -4.46 -3.10
C LYS A 89 -4.94 -5.65 -2.20
N MET A 90 -4.10 -6.57 -2.67
CA MET A 90 -3.61 -7.70 -1.86
C MET A 90 -2.74 -7.22 -0.69
N LEU A 91 -1.80 -6.29 -0.95
CA LEU A 91 -0.97 -5.67 0.09
C LEU A 91 -1.83 -4.97 1.15
N ARG A 92 -2.81 -4.14 0.75
CA ARG A 92 -3.76 -3.51 1.69
C ARG A 92 -4.53 -4.54 2.53
N ALA A 93 -5.02 -5.60 1.90
CA ALA A 93 -5.80 -6.63 2.58
C ALA A 93 -4.97 -7.36 3.66
N SER A 94 -3.69 -7.60 3.39
CA SER A 94 -2.79 -8.24 4.37
C SER A 94 -2.55 -7.39 5.62
N VAL A 95 -2.43 -6.06 5.48
CA VAL A 95 -2.30 -5.14 6.62
C VAL A 95 -3.58 -5.10 7.43
N HIS A 96 -4.74 -5.10 6.74
CA HIS A 96 -6.03 -5.18 7.44
C HIS A 96 -6.21 -6.50 8.18
N ALA A 97 -5.77 -7.63 7.61
CA ALA A 97 -5.77 -8.92 8.29
C ALA A 97 -4.85 -8.91 9.52
N ALA A 98 -3.61 -8.44 9.40
CA ALA A 98 -2.67 -8.34 10.51
C ALA A 98 -3.19 -7.42 11.63
N ASN A 99 -3.77 -6.27 11.28
CA ASN A 99 -4.38 -5.36 12.26
C ASN A 99 -5.60 -5.99 12.94
N ARG A 100 -6.39 -6.79 12.22
CA ARG A 100 -7.51 -7.52 12.80
C ARG A 100 -7.03 -8.60 13.77
N GLU A 101 -6.02 -9.38 13.39
CA GLU A 101 -5.39 -10.37 14.28
C GLU A 101 -4.75 -9.71 15.52
N ALA A 102 -4.18 -8.51 15.39
CA ALA A 102 -3.64 -7.75 16.51
C ALA A 102 -4.72 -7.20 17.46
N ILE A 103 -5.89 -6.82 16.92
CA ILE A 103 -7.06 -6.42 17.72
C ILE A 103 -7.73 -7.66 18.35
N GLU A 104 -7.67 -8.80 17.66
CA GLU A 104 -8.08 -10.14 18.12
C GLU A 104 -6.95 -10.86 18.88
N GLY A 105 -6.17 -10.13 19.70
CA GLY A 105 -5.49 -10.73 20.85
C GLY A 105 -6.50 -11.51 21.72
N PRO A 106 -6.07 -12.49 22.55
CA PRO A 106 -6.94 -13.54 23.08
C PRO A 106 -8.27 -12.96 23.55
N SER A 107 -9.31 -13.33 22.80
CA SER A 107 -10.69 -12.90 22.97
C SER A 107 -11.06 -12.78 24.45
N LEU A 108 -11.27 -11.54 24.91
CA LEU A 108 -11.96 -11.25 26.18
C LEU A 108 -13.45 -11.69 26.13
N TRP A 109 -13.91 -12.23 25.01
CA TRP A 109 -15.26 -12.76 24.77
C TRP A 109 -15.31 -14.29 24.68
N SER A 110 -14.18 -14.97 24.89
CA SER A 110 -14.16 -16.42 25.12
C SER A 110 -14.00 -16.60 26.61
N GLY A 111 -15.14 -16.72 27.31
CA GLY A 111 -15.22 -16.99 28.76
C GLY A 111 -14.64 -18.35 29.14
N VAL A 112 -13.34 -18.54 28.93
CA VAL A 112 -12.57 -19.61 29.57
C VAL A 112 -11.87 -18.94 30.75
N ALA A 113 -12.52 -19.04 31.91
CA ALA A 113 -11.85 -18.86 33.18
C ALA A 113 -10.61 -19.77 33.17
N LYS A 114 -9.42 -19.16 33.22
CA LYS A 114 -8.24 -19.89 33.64
C LYS A 114 -8.43 -20.19 35.12
N ILE A 115 -8.74 -21.45 35.41
CA ILE A 115 -8.57 -22.03 36.74
C ILE A 115 -7.06 -22.09 36.97
N GLU A 116 -6.58 -21.30 37.92
CA GLU A 116 -5.59 -21.65 38.96
C GLU A 116 -5.51 -20.54 40.01
#